data_AF-A0A2M7IBK3-F1
#
_entry.id   AF-A0A2M7IBK3-F1
#
_cell.length_a   1.000
_cell.length_b   1.000
_cell.length_c   1.000
_cell.angle_alpha   90.00
_cell.angle_beta   90.00
_cell.angle_gamma   90.00
#
_symmetry.space_group_name_H-M   'P 1'
#
loop_
_entity.id
_entity.type
_entity.pdbx_description
1 polymer ?
#
loop_
_entity_poly.entity_id
_entity_poly.type
_entity_poly.pdbx_seq_one_letter_code
_entity_poly.pdbx_strand_id
1 'polypeptide(L)'
;MNKIKAIILDVDGVIVGDKEGFNAPYPPQVVINKLKQIRENGIYVILCSAKPYYSVKKIVDDAHLNNIQTALAGAILIDPTNLQVIKKHVIDVSITIELVQKFL
;
A
#
# COMPACT_ATOMS: atom_id res chain seq x y z
N MET A 1 9.15 14.22 -22.17
CA MET A 1 8.12 14.22 -21.10
C MET A 1 7.83 12.79 -20.70
N ASN A 2 7.88 12.45 -19.40
CA ASN A 2 7.38 11.16 -18.92
C ASN A 2 5.85 11.13 -19.12
N LYS A 3 5.38 10.18 -19.94
CA LYS A 3 3.95 9.93 -20.20
C LYS A 3 3.24 9.36 -18.97
N ILE A 4 3.97 8.62 -18.13
CA ILE A 4 3.44 8.03 -16.91
C ILE A 4 3.62 9.01 -15.75
N LYS A 5 2.55 9.22 -14.98
CA LYS A 5 2.53 10.12 -13.81
C LYS A 5 2.41 9.38 -12.49
N ALA A 6 1.83 8.19 -12.50
CA ALA A 6 1.68 7.36 -11.32
C ALA A 6 1.74 5.87 -11.69
N ILE A 7 2.18 5.06 -10.74
CA ILE A 7 2.13 3.60 -10.77
C ILE A 7 1.44 3.15 -9.49
N ILE A 8 0.42 2.30 -9.62
CA ILE A 8 -0.29 1.69 -8.50
C ILE A 8 0.08 0.21 -8.51
N LEU A 9 0.61 -0.29 -7.40
CA LEU A 9 1.18 -1.64 -7.30
C LEU A 9 0.58 -2.39 -6.13
N ASP A 10 0.17 -3.63 -6.37
CA ASP A 10 -0.05 -4.58 -5.28
C ASP A 10 1.28 -4.99 -4.63
N VAL A 11 1.21 -5.61 -3.45
CA VAL A 11 2.35 -5.91 -2.59
C VAL A 11 2.71 -7.40 -2.64
N ASP A 12 1.86 -8.27 -2.09
CA ASP A 12 2.14 -9.70 -1.98
C ASP A 12 2.00 -10.39 -3.34
N GLY A 13 2.97 -11.23 -3.69
CA GLY A 13 3.03 -11.88 -5.01
C GLY A 13 3.43 -10.94 -6.15
N VAL A 14 3.66 -9.64 -5.88
CA VAL A 14 4.04 -8.64 -6.89
C VAL A 14 5.42 -8.06 -6.61
N ILE A 15 5.59 -7.31 -5.51
CA ILE A 15 6.89 -6.79 -5.09
C ILE A 15 7.49 -7.59 -3.93
N VAL A 16 6.65 -8.20 -3.11
CA VAL A 16 7.00 -9.14 -2.03
C VAL A 16 6.71 -10.56 -2.52
N GLY A 17 7.66 -11.47 -2.36
CA GLY A 17 7.47 -12.87 -2.70
C GLY A 17 7.01 -13.70 -1.49
N ASP A 18 7.31 -15.00 -1.54
CA ASP A 18 6.87 -16.01 -0.58
C ASP A 18 8.02 -16.63 0.23
N LYS A 19 9.28 -16.28 -0.05
CA LYS A 19 10.47 -16.85 0.62
C LYS A 19 10.97 -15.93 1.72
N GLU A 20 10.69 -16.32 2.96
CA GLU A 20 11.18 -15.63 4.16
C GLU A 20 12.71 -15.47 4.14
N GLY A 21 13.18 -14.28 4.50
CA GLY A 21 14.60 -13.93 4.51
C GLY A 21 15.22 -13.66 3.14
N PHE A 22 14.49 -13.90 2.04
CA PHE A 22 14.96 -13.63 0.68
C PHE A 22 14.13 -12.52 0.00
N ASN A 23 12.82 -12.69 -0.10
CA ASN A 23 11.89 -11.72 -0.69
C ASN A 23 10.59 -11.54 0.11
N ALA A 24 10.55 -12.04 1.35
CA ALA A 24 9.50 -11.86 2.34
C ALA A 24 10.11 -11.66 3.75
N PRO A 25 9.46 -10.93 4.67
CA PRO A 25 8.15 -10.27 4.53
C PRO A 25 8.21 -8.92 3.79
N TYR A 26 9.40 -8.47 3.40
CA TYR A 26 9.66 -7.24 2.67
C TYR A 26 10.33 -7.54 1.33
N PRO A 27 10.17 -6.65 0.33
CA PRO A 27 10.78 -6.87 -0.97
C PRO A 27 12.31 -6.77 -0.87
N PRO A 28 13.07 -7.43 -1.78
CA PRO A 28 14.52 -7.29 -1.81
C PRO A 28 14.96 -5.83 -1.96
N GLN A 29 16.14 -5.48 -1.42
CA GLN A 29 16.64 -4.09 -1.44
C GLN A 29 16.72 -3.49 -2.86
N VAL A 30 17.00 -4.31 -3.87
CA VAL A 30 17.02 -3.86 -5.27
C VAL A 30 15.65 -3.33 -5.73
N VAL A 31 14.55 -3.91 -5.25
CA VAL A 31 13.19 -3.47 -5.54
C VAL A 31 12.91 -2.14 -4.82
N ILE A 32 13.24 -2.04 -3.52
CA ILE A 32 13.11 -0.79 -2.75
C ILE A 32 13.85 0.36 -3.44
N ASN A 33 15.11 0.14 -3.83
CA ASN A 33 15.92 1.14 -4.52
C ASN A 33 15.30 1.56 -5.86
N LYS A 34 14.68 0.61 -6.59
CA LYS A 34 14.00 0.90 -7.85
C LYS A 34 12.74 1.76 -7.63
N LEU A 35 11.93 1.44 -6.62
CA LEU A 35 10.74 2.23 -6.26
C LEU A 35 11.13 3.66 -5.90
N LYS A 36 12.20 3.81 -5.10
CA LYS A 36 12.75 5.13 -4.74
C LYS A 36 13.19 5.92 -5.97
N GLN A 37 13.95 5.29 -6.88
CA GLN A 37 14.40 5.93 -8.13
C GLN A 37 13.21 6.38 -9.01
N ILE A 38 12.17 5.56 -9.12
CA ILE A 38 10.95 5.91 -9.87
C ILE A 38 10.29 7.15 -9.27
N ARG A 39 10.16 7.19 -7.93
CA ARG A 39 9.62 8.34 -7.20
C ARG A 39 10.46 9.60 -7.39
N GLU A 40 11.78 9.48 -7.32
CA GLU A 40 12.72 10.60 -7.51
C GLU A 40 12.64 11.20 -8.92
N ASN A 41 12.24 10.40 -9.91
CA ASN A 41 11.95 10.87 -11.27
C ASN A 41 10.57 11.54 -11.43
N GLY A 42 9.88 11.84 -10.33
CA GLY A 42 8.60 12.55 -10.31
C GLY A 42 7.40 11.69 -10.71
N ILE A 43 7.53 10.35 -10.66
CA ILE A 43 6.42 9.42 -10.88
C ILE A 43 5.91 8.95 -9.51
N TYR A 44 4.64 9.17 -9.21
CA TYR A 44 4.07 8.69 -7.96
C TYR A 44 4.04 7.16 -7.92
N VAL A 45 4.37 6.58 -6.78
CA VAL A 45 4.22 5.14 -6.54
C VAL A 45 3.27 4.97 -5.36
N ILE A 46 2.18 4.26 -5.60
CA ILE A 46 1.10 4.04 -4.62
C ILE A 46 0.99 2.54 -4.40
N LEU A 47 1.16 2.10 -3.16
CA LEU A 47 0.94 0.71 -2.78
C LEU A 47 -0.57 0.47 -2.57
N CYS A 48 -1.07 -0.62 -3.15
CA CYS A 48 -2.47 -1.01 -3.15
C CYS A 48 -2.62 -2.49 -2.81
N SER A 49 -2.69 -2.77 -1.51
CA SER A 49 -2.85 -4.11 -0.96
C SER A 49 -4.08 -4.19 -0.06
N ALA A 50 -4.61 -5.40 0.13
CA ALA A 50 -5.63 -5.69 1.14
C ALA A 50 -5.12 -5.45 2.58
N LYS A 51 -3.80 -5.35 2.78
CA LYS A 51 -3.20 -5.15 4.10
C LYS A 51 -3.55 -3.81 4.73
N PRO A 52 -3.58 -3.74 6.07
CA PRO A 52 -3.57 -2.48 6.78
C PRO A 52 -2.24 -1.74 6.54
N TYR A 53 -2.28 -0.40 6.64
CA TYR A 53 -1.14 0.45 6.31
C TYR A 53 0.14 0.11 7.09
N TYR A 54 0.02 -0.24 8.38
CA TYR A 54 1.18 -0.55 9.21
C TYR A 54 2.00 -1.74 8.67
N SER A 55 1.39 -2.67 7.94
CA SER A 55 2.10 -3.82 7.35
C SER A 55 2.96 -3.44 6.14
N VAL A 56 2.65 -2.33 5.47
CA VAL A 56 3.40 -1.85 4.29
C VAL A 56 4.23 -0.61 4.61
N LYS A 57 4.09 -0.04 5.81
CA LYS A 57 4.76 1.20 6.22
C LYS A 57 6.27 1.15 6.00
N LYS A 58 6.93 0.03 6.34
CA LYS A 58 8.37 -0.10 6.13
C LYS A 58 8.78 0.07 4.66
N ILE A 59 8.00 -0.48 3.73
CA ILE A 59 8.26 -0.33 2.28
C ILE A 59 8.12 1.14 1.88
N VAL A 60 7.06 1.80 2.36
CA VAL A 60 6.79 3.23 2.11
C VAL A 60 7.93 4.10 2.62
N ASP A 61 8.38 3.86 3.86
CA ASP A 61 9.47 4.60 4.49
C ASP A 61 10.80 4.36 3.74
N ASP A 62 11.19 3.10 3.54
CA ASP A 62 12.48 2.73 2.93
C ASP A 62 12.60 3.23 1.48
N ALA A 63 11.49 3.23 0.72
CA ALA A 63 11.45 3.73 -0.66
C ALA A 63 11.08 5.22 -0.78
N HIS A 64 10.87 5.92 0.34
CA HIS A 64 10.51 7.35 0.39
C HIS A 64 9.24 7.68 -0.41
N LEU A 65 8.22 6.81 -0.32
CA LEU A 65 6.94 6.96 -1.03
C LEU A 65 6.01 7.94 -0.31
N ASN A 66 6.48 9.18 -0.13
CA ASN A 66 5.86 10.21 0.72
C ASN A 66 4.59 10.85 0.09
N ASN A 67 3.98 10.20 -0.89
CA ASN A 67 2.68 10.57 -1.45
C ASN A 67 1.56 9.76 -0.79
N ILE A 68 0.32 10.15 -1.03
CA ILE A 68 -0.86 9.41 -0.55
C ILE A 68 -0.73 7.92 -0.92
N GLN A 69 -0.94 7.07 0.07
CA GLN A 69 -0.94 5.62 -0.04
C GLN A 69 -2.37 5.08 0.15
N THR A 70 -2.59 3.83 -0.23
CA THR A 70 -3.83 3.13 0.06
C THR A 70 -3.63 2.03 1.10
N ALA A 71 -4.70 1.65 1.77
CA ALA A 71 -4.73 0.52 2.69
C ALA A 71 -6.11 -0.14 2.67
N LEU A 72 -6.19 -1.36 3.21
CA LEU A 72 -7.44 -2.14 3.32
C LEU A 72 -8.15 -2.27 1.96
N ALA A 73 -7.42 -2.74 0.95
CA ALA A 73 -7.92 -2.94 -0.42
C ALA A 73 -8.47 -1.64 -1.04
N GLY A 74 -7.85 -0.50 -0.74
CA GLY A 74 -8.26 0.81 -1.24
C GLY A 74 -9.38 1.48 -0.46
N ALA A 75 -9.91 0.84 0.59
CA ALA A 75 -10.94 1.43 1.45
C ALA A 75 -10.44 2.68 2.20
N ILE A 76 -9.13 2.81 2.41
CA ILE A 76 -8.51 3.95 3.08
C ILE A 76 -7.45 4.58 2.18
N LEU A 77 -7.47 5.92 2.10
CA LEU A 77 -6.37 6.75 1.62
C LEU A 77 -5.68 7.40 2.82
N ILE A 78 -4.37 7.26 2.93
CA ILE A 78 -3.56 7.76 4.05
C ILE A 78 -2.40 8.61 3.54
N ASP A 79 -2.17 9.74 4.19
CA ASP A 79 -0.93 10.51 4.03
C ASP A 79 0.14 9.90 4.96
N PRO A 80 1.23 9.34 4.40
CA PRO A 80 2.25 8.67 5.20
C PRO A 80 3.10 9.65 6.03
N THR A 81 3.11 10.95 5.70
CA THR A 81 3.99 11.94 6.33
C THR A 81 3.55 12.31 7.76
N ASN A 82 2.25 12.26 8.02
CA ASN A 82 1.63 12.57 9.31
C ASN A 82 0.65 11.49 9.79
N LEU A 83 0.56 10.35 9.08
CA LEU A 83 -0.35 9.24 9.35
C LEU A 83 -1.84 9.63 9.35
N GLN A 84 -2.20 10.67 8.58
CA GLN A 84 -3.56 11.15 8.49
C GLN A 84 -4.37 10.35 7.47
N VAL A 85 -5.54 9.85 7.88
CA VAL A 85 -6.53 9.31 6.94
C VAL A 85 -7.17 10.47 6.17
N ILE A 86 -6.92 10.52 4.87
CA ILE A 86 -7.43 11.55 3.96
C ILE A 86 -8.85 11.23 3.52
N LYS A 87 -9.12 9.96 3.23
CA LYS A 87 -10.43 9.48 2.80
C LYS A 87 -10.63 8.05 3.25
N LYS A 88 -11.87 7.70 3.57
CA LYS A 88 -12.28 6.33 3.85
C LYS A 88 -13.60 6.02 3.15
N HIS A 89 -13.75 4.77 2.73
CA HIS A 89 -14.99 4.18 2.27
C HIS A 89 -15.25 2.93 3.12
N VAL A 90 -16.22 3.03 4.02
CA VAL A 90 -16.51 1.99 5.01
C VAL A 90 -17.84 1.31 4.67
N ILE A 91 -17.94 0.03 5.00
CA ILE A 91 -19.20 -0.71 4.92
C ILE A 91 -20.16 -0.13 5.95
N ASP A 92 -21.43 0.04 5.57
CA ASP A 92 -22.46 0.50 6.50
C ASP A 92 -22.62 -0.48 7.68
N VAL A 93 -22.87 0.08 8.86
CA VAL A 93 -22.98 -0.73 10.09
C VAL A 93 -24.12 -1.74 10.02
N SER A 94 -25.24 -1.38 9.38
CA SER A 94 -26.39 -2.28 9.23
C SER A 94 -26.05 -3.52 8.40
N ILE A 95 -25.34 -3.32 7.27
CA ILE A 95 -24.85 -4.42 6.41
C ILE A 95 -23.87 -5.30 7.18
N THR A 96 -23.01 -4.69 7.99
CA THR A 96 -22.02 -5.42 8.80
C THR A 96 -22.71 -6.28 9.86
N ILE A 97 -23.73 -5.76 10.55
CA ILE A 97 -24.53 -6.51 11.52
C ILE A 97 -25.23 -7.70 10.85
N GLU A 98 -25.88 -7.46 9.70
CA GLU A 98 -26.57 -8.53 8.96
C GLU A 98 -25.61 -9.65 8.54
N LEU A 99 -24.42 -9.28 8.02
CA LEU A 99 -23.39 -10.26 7.65
C LEU A 99 -22.94 -11.08 8.84
N VAL A 100 -22.60 -10.45 9.96
CA VAL A 100 -22.12 -11.13 11.16
C VAL A 100 -23.17 -12.09 11.72
N GLN A 101 -24.45 -11.69 11.75
CA GLN A 101 -25.55 -12.54 12.20
C GLN A 101 -25.78 -13.79 11.33
N LYS A 102 -25.34 -13.82 10.07
CA LYS A 102 -25.43 -15.03 9.23
C LYS A 102 -24.37 -16.08 9.56
N PHE A 103 -23.30 -15.69 10.25
CA PHE A 103 -22.19 -16.57 10.61
C PHE A 103 -22.12 -16.91 12.11
N LEU A 104 -22.97 -16.29 12.94
CA LEU A 104 -23.16 -16.61 14.36
C LEU A 104 -24.44 -17.41 14.55
#